data_AF-A0A8J2KUT6-F1
#
_entry.id   AF-A0A8J2KUT6-F1
#
_cell.length_a   1.000
_cell.length_b   1.000
_cell.length_c   1.000
_cell.angle_alpha   90.00
_cell.angle_beta   90.00
_cell.angle_gamma   90.00
#
_symmetry.space_group_name_H-M   'P 1'
#
loop_
_entity.id
_entity.type
_entity.pdbx_description
1 polymer ?
#
loop_
_entity_poly.entity_id
_entity_poly.type
_entity_poly.pdbx_seq_one_letter_code
_entity_poly.pdbx_strand_id
1 'polypeptide(L)'
;MSFFSLWWKDLPSKQRIAVKKLLDTKQLEFVAGGWVMPDEANVHYLSYFTQLIEGHQFLQQHFNVSPRNGWAIDPFGLSTSLNFLQTRAGINNTVFMRTHYILKHFLRENKATEFMWRQLWGK
;
A
#
# COMPACT_ATOMS: atom_id res chain seq x y z
N MET A 1 1.91 -8.54 1.68
CA MET A 1 1.06 -9.70 1.99
C MET A 1 1.83 -11.01 2.04
N SER A 2 2.95 -11.15 1.33
CA SER A 2 3.78 -12.37 1.30
C SER A 2 4.05 -13.00 2.67
N PHE A 3 4.50 -12.21 3.66
CA PHE A 3 4.75 -12.73 5.01
C PHE A 3 3.46 -13.12 5.73
N PHE A 4 2.42 -12.29 5.59
CA PHE A 4 1.15 -12.53 6.26
C PHE A 4 0.46 -13.78 5.71
N SER A 5 0.51 -14.04 4.40
CA SER A 5 -0.08 -15.24 3.79
C SER A 5 0.62 -16.52 4.23
N LEU A 6 1.96 -16.50 4.32
CA LEU A 6 2.75 -17.60 4.88
C LEU A 6 2.35 -17.87 6.33
N TRP A 7 2.36 -16.84 7.18
CA TRP A 7 1.95 -16.95 8.57
C TRP A 7 0.50 -17.47 8.70
N TRP A 8 -0.41 -16.92 7.90
CA TRP A 8 -1.84 -17.29 7.92
C TRP A 8 -2.09 -18.76 7.60
N LYS A 9 -1.29 -19.33 6.69
CA LYS A 9 -1.38 -20.75 6.28
C LYS A 9 -1.18 -21.69 7.46
N ASP A 10 -0.27 -21.36 8.37
CA ASP A 10 0.13 -22.23 9.48
C ASP A 10 -0.66 -21.97 10.77
N LEU A 11 -1.55 -20.97 10.78
CA LEU A 11 -2.33 -20.62 11.96
C LEU A 11 -3.42 -21.64 12.30
N PRO A 12 -3.53 -22.05 13.58
CA PRO A 12 -4.69 -22.78 14.10
C PRO A 12 -5.98 -21.96 14.00
N SER A 13 -7.12 -22.66 13.87
CA SER A 13 -8.45 -22.04 13.73
C SER A 13 -8.78 -21.00 14.81
N LYS A 14 -8.38 -21.24 16.08
CA LYS A 14 -8.60 -20.30 17.18
C LYS A 14 -7.92 -18.96 16.94
N GLN A 15 -6.69 -18.96 16.45
CA GLN A 15 -5.94 -17.74 16.16
C GLN A 15 -6.49 -17.04 14.91
N ARG A 16 -6.91 -17.81 13.89
CA ARG A 16 -7.60 -17.24 12.71
C ARG A 16 -8.88 -16.47 13.09
N ILE A 17 -9.67 -17.00 14.01
CA ILE A 17 -10.87 -16.31 14.53
C ILE A 17 -10.49 -15.02 15.25
N ALA A 18 -9.43 -15.05 16.08
CA ALA A 18 -8.95 -13.86 16.78
C ALA A 18 -8.51 -12.75 15.80
N VAL A 19 -7.77 -13.09 14.75
CA VAL A 19 -7.36 -12.14 13.71
C VAL A 19 -8.57 -11.54 13.00
N LYS A 20 -9.55 -12.36 12.61
CA LYS A 20 -10.80 -11.87 12.00
C LYS A 20 -11.52 -10.89 12.93
N LYS A 21 -11.60 -11.20 14.23
CA LYS A 21 -12.15 -10.29 15.24
C LYS A 21 -11.37 -8.97 15.34
N LEU A 22 -10.04 -8.99 15.22
CA LEU A 22 -9.22 -7.77 15.22
C LEU A 22 -9.50 -6.90 13.99
N LEU A 23 -9.72 -7.52 12.82
CA LEU A 23 -10.10 -6.83 11.59
C LEU A 23 -11.52 -6.24 11.69
N ASP A 24 -12.47 -6.99 12.25
CA ASP A 24 -13.85 -6.54 12.45
C ASP A 24 -13.92 -5.35 13.43
N THR A 25 -13.14 -5.42 14.51
CA THR A 25 -13.03 -4.36 15.53
C THR A 25 -12.08 -3.22 15.14
N LYS A 26 -11.51 -3.24 13.92
CA LYS A 26 -10.60 -2.21 13.39
C LYS A 26 -9.33 -1.99 14.20
N GLN A 27 -8.93 -2.97 15.02
CA GLN A 27 -7.64 -2.96 15.72
C GLN A 27 -6.49 -3.35 14.79
N LEU A 28 -6.80 -4.13 13.74
CA LEU A 28 -5.87 -4.47 12.67
C LEU A 28 -6.38 -3.87 11.36
N GLU A 29 -5.49 -3.19 10.62
CA GLU A 29 -5.73 -2.69 9.28
C GLU A 29 -4.64 -3.18 8.33
N PHE A 30 -5.04 -3.60 7.13
CA PHE A 30 -4.10 -3.86 6.04
C PHE A 30 -3.92 -2.59 5.20
N VAL A 31 -2.69 -2.10 5.16
CA VAL A 31 -2.30 -0.95 4.33
C VAL A 31 -1.56 -1.43 3.06
N ALA A 32 -1.77 -0.71 1.96
CA ALA A 32 -1.39 -1.01 0.57
C ALA A 32 -1.97 -2.32 0.01
N GLY A 33 -1.86 -3.43 0.75
CA GLY A 33 -2.39 -4.74 0.40
C GLY A 33 -1.61 -5.48 -0.69
N GLY A 34 -0.54 -4.91 -1.23
CA GLY A 34 0.31 -5.59 -2.21
C GLY A 34 1.02 -6.81 -1.62
N TRP A 35 1.48 -7.70 -2.49
CA TRP A 35 2.29 -8.84 -2.08
C TRP A 35 3.55 -8.39 -1.35
N VAL A 36 4.16 -7.32 -1.84
CA VAL A 36 5.33 -6.64 -1.27
C VAL A 36 5.11 -5.13 -1.22
N MET A 37 6.03 -4.40 -0.62
CA MET A 37 6.25 -2.97 -0.89
C MET A 37 7.27 -2.91 -2.03
N PRO A 38 6.84 -2.67 -3.28
CA PRO A 38 7.72 -2.79 -4.44
C PRO A 38 8.69 -1.61 -4.53
N ASP A 39 9.80 -1.81 -5.24
CA ASP A 39 10.58 -0.68 -5.76
C ASP A 39 9.70 0.17 -6.69
N GLU A 40 10.00 1.47 -6.76
CA GLU A 40 9.29 2.42 -7.62
C GLU A 40 10.16 2.93 -8.78
N ALA A 41 11.46 2.65 -8.79
CA ALA A 41 12.37 3.10 -9.84
C ALA A 41 12.43 2.12 -11.03
N ASN A 42 12.67 0.83 -10.78
CA ASN A 42 12.98 -0.15 -11.84
C ASN A 42 11.80 -1.06 -12.20
N VAL A 43 10.71 -1.00 -11.44
CA VAL A 43 9.59 -1.93 -11.59
C VAL A 43 8.77 -1.58 -12.83
N HIS A 44 8.61 -2.56 -13.72
CA HIS A 44 7.66 -2.45 -14.82
C HIS A 44 6.22 -2.54 -14.30
N TYR A 45 5.31 -1.73 -14.85
CA TYR A 45 3.93 -1.63 -14.37
C TYR A 45 3.19 -2.99 -14.34
N LEU A 46 3.50 -3.90 -15.27
CA LEU A 46 2.91 -5.25 -15.26
C LEU A 46 3.28 -6.03 -13.98
N SER A 47 4.56 -6.02 -13.59
CA SER A 47 5.02 -6.67 -12.37
C SER A 47 4.43 -6.02 -11.13
N TYR A 48 4.28 -4.69 -11.15
CA TYR A 48 3.58 -3.94 -10.10
C TYR A 48 2.12 -4.39 -9.96
N PHE A 49 1.40 -4.56 -11.07
CA PHE A 49 0.03 -5.07 -11.04
C PHE A 49 -0.04 -6.49 -10.53
N THR A 50 0.81 -7.39 -11.00
CA THR A 50 0.82 -8.79 -10.56
C THR A 50 0.95 -8.88 -9.05
N GLN A 51 1.93 -8.17 -8.45
CA GLN A 51 2.09 -8.21 -6.99
C GLN A 51 0.90 -7.57 -6.25
N LEU A 52 0.27 -6.53 -6.84
CA LEU A 52 -0.86 -5.86 -6.21
C LEU A 52 -2.10 -6.76 -6.22
N ILE A 53 -2.39 -7.37 -7.37
CA ILE A 53 -3.50 -8.31 -7.57
C ILE A 53 -3.35 -9.50 -6.62
N GLU A 54 -2.17 -10.09 -6.53
CA GLU A 54 -1.94 -11.27 -5.68
C GLU A 54 -2.29 -10.98 -4.21
N GLY A 55 -1.83 -9.83 -3.70
CA GLY A 55 -2.10 -9.42 -2.33
C GLY A 55 -3.57 -9.03 -2.10
N HIS A 56 -4.19 -8.30 -3.04
CA HIS A 56 -5.59 -7.89 -2.94
C HIS A 56 -6.55 -9.08 -3.04
N GLN A 57 -6.29 -10.04 -3.92
CA GLN A 57 -7.08 -11.26 -4.03
C GLN A 57 -7.00 -12.10 -2.76
N PHE A 58 -5.81 -12.25 -2.17
CA PHE A 58 -5.64 -12.92 -0.88
C PHE A 58 -6.49 -12.27 0.21
N LEU A 59 -6.46 -10.92 0.31
CA LEU A 59 -7.25 -10.18 1.29
C LEU A 59 -8.75 -10.34 1.06
N GLN A 60 -9.19 -10.28 -0.20
CA GLN A 60 -10.59 -10.43 -0.56
C GLN A 60 -11.12 -11.83 -0.22
N GLN A 61 -10.37 -12.87 -0.55
CA GLN A 61 -10.78 -14.27 -0.34
C GLN A 61 -10.83 -14.67 1.14
N HIS A 62 -9.88 -14.19 1.95
CA HIS A 62 -9.79 -14.62 3.36
C HIS A 62 -10.52 -13.70 4.34
N PHE A 63 -10.66 -12.42 4.01
CA PHE A 63 -11.16 -11.40 4.93
C PHE A 63 -12.26 -10.51 4.35
N ASN A 64 -12.53 -10.57 3.03
CA ASN A 64 -13.46 -9.66 2.35
C ASN A 64 -13.10 -8.18 2.59
N VAL A 65 -11.80 -7.86 2.58
CA VAL A 65 -11.26 -6.53 2.83
C VAL A 65 -10.58 -5.98 1.58
N SER A 66 -10.90 -4.73 1.26
CA SER A 66 -10.19 -3.94 0.25
C SER A 66 -9.48 -2.76 0.91
N PRO A 67 -8.14 -2.73 0.94
CA PRO A 67 -7.36 -1.63 1.50
C PRO A 67 -7.70 -0.29 0.83
N ARG A 68 -7.69 0.79 1.61
CA ARG A 68 -7.92 2.17 1.11
C ARG A 68 -6.74 3.11 1.33
N ASN A 69 -5.79 2.70 2.17
CA ASN A 69 -4.63 3.50 2.53
C ASN A 69 -3.37 2.77 2.06
N GLY A 70 -2.53 3.46 1.29
CA GLY A 70 -1.23 3.02 0.79
C GLY A 70 -0.12 3.36 1.78
N TRP A 71 0.94 2.55 1.76
CA TRP A 71 2.08 2.67 2.66
C TRP A 71 3.36 2.27 1.93
N ALA A 72 4.23 3.25 1.66
CA ALA A 72 5.45 3.10 0.87
C ALA A 72 6.63 3.85 1.54
N ILE A 73 7.08 3.33 2.69
CA ILE A 73 8.09 4.03 3.51
C ILE A 73 9.54 3.72 3.11
N ASP A 74 9.78 2.65 2.34
CA ASP A 74 11.12 2.17 2.04
C ASP A 74 11.56 2.15 0.56
N PRO A 75 10.72 2.40 -0.47
CA PRO A 75 11.22 2.54 -1.83
C PRO A 75 12.19 3.71 -1.98
N PHE A 76 13.26 3.56 -2.76
CA PHE A 76 14.27 4.61 -2.93
C PHE A 76 13.86 5.62 -4.00
N GLY A 77 13.01 6.58 -3.62
CA GLY A 77 12.36 7.49 -4.55
C GLY A 77 10.94 7.03 -4.85
N LEU A 78 10.22 7.80 -5.67
CA LEU A 78 8.79 7.59 -5.90
C LEU A 78 8.44 7.73 -7.38
N SER A 79 7.42 7.01 -7.80
CA SER A 79 6.91 7.00 -9.17
C SER A 79 5.50 7.55 -9.22
N THR A 80 5.32 8.63 -10.00
CA THR A 80 4.00 9.18 -10.29
C THR A 80 3.11 8.14 -10.96
N SER A 81 3.67 7.30 -11.83
CA SER A 81 2.94 6.26 -12.55
C SER A 81 2.37 5.22 -11.59
N LEU A 82 3.19 4.70 -10.66
CA LEU A 82 2.73 3.68 -9.72
C LEU A 82 1.73 4.24 -8.71
N ASN A 83 1.89 5.49 -8.27
CA ASN A 83 0.89 6.15 -7.44
C ASN A 83 -0.48 6.25 -8.17
N PHE A 84 -0.48 6.58 -9.47
CA PHE A 84 -1.72 6.56 -10.25
C PHE A 84 -2.33 5.16 -10.33
N LEU A 85 -1.53 4.11 -10.51
CA LEU A 85 -2.03 2.73 -10.51
C LEU A 85 -2.67 2.36 -9.17
N GLN A 86 -2.12 2.81 -8.04
CA GLN A 86 -2.72 2.62 -6.72
C GLN A 86 -4.11 3.25 -6.62
N THR A 87 -4.28 4.47 -7.13
CA THR A 87 -5.60 5.12 -7.14
C THR A 87 -6.63 4.33 -7.96
N ARG A 88 -6.21 3.73 -9.07
CA ARG A 88 -7.06 2.84 -9.88
C ARG A 88 -7.38 1.52 -9.21
N ALA A 89 -6.59 1.10 -8.22
CA ALA A 89 -6.83 -0.08 -7.40
C ALA A 89 -7.66 0.20 -6.13
N GLY A 90 -8.22 1.42 -5.98
CA GLY A 90 -9.09 1.79 -4.85
C GLY A 90 -8.35 2.32 -3.61
N ILE A 91 -7.05 2.60 -3.74
CA ILE A 91 -6.28 3.31 -2.70
C ILE A 91 -6.55 4.82 -2.82
N ASN A 92 -7.06 5.42 -1.76
CA ASN A 92 -7.45 6.83 -1.74
C ASN A 92 -6.38 7.74 -1.15
N ASN A 93 -5.60 7.23 -0.19
CA ASN A 93 -4.56 7.97 0.51
C ASN A 93 -3.29 7.15 0.49
N THR A 94 -2.12 7.77 0.38
CA THR A 94 -0.84 7.07 0.43
C THR A 94 0.16 7.86 1.25
N VAL A 95 0.86 7.18 2.16
CA VAL A 95 2.01 7.73 2.87
C VAL A 95 3.28 7.16 2.26
N PHE A 96 4.26 8.04 2.02
CA PHE A 96 5.59 7.66 1.57
C PHE A 96 6.66 8.42 2.35
N MET A 97 7.89 7.90 2.35
CA MET A 97 8.95 8.48 3.18
C MET A 97 10.21 8.89 2.41
N ARG A 98 10.78 8.10 1.52
CA ARG A 98 12.11 8.42 0.96
C ARG A 98 12.03 9.43 -0.19
N THR A 99 12.14 10.71 0.16
CA THR A 99 12.29 11.84 -0.78
C THR A 99 13.53 12.65 -0.46
N HIS A 100 14.05 13.38 -1.45
CA HIS A 100 15.25 14.19 -1.30
C HIS A 100 15.11 15.18 -0.12
N TYR A 101 16.14 15.29 0.73
CA TYR A 101 16.05 16.06 1.98
C TYR A 101 15.75 17.55 1.74
N ILE A 102 16.28 18.16 0.68
CA ILE A 102 15.96 19.54 0.28
C ILE A 102 14.46 19.70 -0.01
N LEU A 103 13.86 18.74 -0.72
CA LEU A 103 12.43 18.76 -1.02
C LEU A 103 11.61 18.61 0.27
N LYS A 104 12.01 17.71 1.18
CA LYS A 104 11.35 17.57 2.49
C LYS A 104 11.39 18.88 3.27
N HIS A 105 12.55 19.53 3.33
CA HIS A 105 12.71 20.82 4.00
C HIS A 105 11.80 21.87 3.36
N PHE A 106 11.84 22.01 2.04
CA PHE A 106 10.98 22.95 1.30
C PHE A 106 9.49 22.72 1.56
N LEU A 107 9.00 21.47 1.46
CA LEU A 107 7.60 21.15 1.72
C LEU A 107 7.20 21.41 3.17
N ARG A 108 8.10 21.16 4.13
CA ARG A 108 7.87 21.46 5.55
C ARG A 108 7.69 22.96 5.80
N GLU A 109 8.61 23.79 5.30
CA GLU A 109 8.54 25.25 5.46
C GLU A 109 7.27 25.83 4.85
N ASN A 110 6.78 25.24 3.75
CA ASN A 110 5.57 25.66 3.06
C ASN A 110 4.29 24.97 3.55
N LYS A 111 4.35 24.14 4.61
CA LYS A 111 3.20 23.33 5.10
C LYS A 111 2.52 22.50 4.00
N ALA A 112 3.31 22.01 3.05
CA ALA A 112 2.87 21.28 1.86
C ALA A 112 3.34 19.82 1.88
N THR A 113 3.54 19.23 3.06
CA THR A 113 3.91 17.81 3.22
C THR A 113 2.75 16.87 2.90
N GLU A 114 1.52 17.38 2.99
CA GLU A 114 0.30 16.71 2.55
C GLU A 114 -0.22 17.43 1.31
N PHE A 115 -0.52 16.69 0.25
CA PHE A 115 -0.94 17.29 -1.01
C PHE A 115 -1.73 16.30 -1.86
N MET A 116 -2.55 16.84 -2.77
CA MET A 116 -3.28 16.06 -3.77
C MET A 116 -2.33 15.71 -4.93
N TRP A 117 -1.84 14.48 -4.95
CA TRP A 117 -0.89 14.03 -5.96
C TRP A 117 -1.61 13.56 -7.24
N ARG A 118 -1.61 14.41 -8.27
CA ARG A 118 -2.21 14.13 -9.58
C ARG A 118 -1.17 13.84 -10.67
N GLN A 119 -1.60 13.19 -11.75
CA GLN A 119 -0.77 13.05 -12.96
C GLN A 119 -0.61 14.40 -13.65
N LEU A 120 0.54 14.60 -14.33
CA LEU A 120 0.83 15.84 -15.05
C LEU A 120 -0.17 16.13 -16.17
N TRP A 121 -0.73 15.08 -16.78
CA TRP A 121 -1.77 15.17 -17.82
C TRP A 121 -3.20 15.08 -17.27
N GLY A 122 -3.36 14.85 -15.97
CA GLY A 122 -4.68 14.79 -15.33
C GLY A 122 -5.22 16.21 -15.12
N LYS A 123 -6.46 16.45 -15.58
CA LYS A 123 -7.24 17.62 -15.15
C LYS A 123 -7.61 17.48 -13.69
#